data_AF-A0A917MMN1-F1
#
_entry.id   AF-A0A917MMN1-F1
#
_cell.length_a   1.000
_cell.length_b   1.000
_cell.length_c   1.000
_cell.angle_alpha   90.00
_cell.angle_beta   90.00
_cell.angle_gamma   90.00
#
_symmetry.space_group_name_H-M   'P 1'
#
loop_
_entity.id
_entity.type
_entity.pdbx_description
1 polymer ?
#
loop_
_entity_poly.entity_id
_entity_poly.type
_entity_poly.pdbx_seq_one_letter_code
_entity_poly.pdbx_strand_id
1 'polypeptide(L)'
;MNIADTLRGLLRRWYIAAPGLLLAVAAAGAVWLHVPPTYERSATQLLLPGEASLPQPEPVAGQDDDEEVPGANPFLFLGGLTTAADVLVSAVGSPDSVSVATDLFEGSEVTVARDPRTSGPMLLVTVSAPSDRAAARLIDVMLDRTEQVLEELQTEQKVPEAARVRVSPIAVDSESVLRGRDRTLLAAAAGAATALLTLFVTAAVDGLARRPRRGGRRGQTADELVVVPAAGDDVERAIGRMLEEAEPVPQRTASLP
;
A
#
# COMPACT_ATOMS: atom_id res chain seq x y z
N MET A 1 -30.86 -3.99 -5.39
CA MET A 1 -30.92 -2.52 -5.59
C MET A 1 -30.48 -2.25 -7.02
N ASN A 2 -31.37 -1.73 -7.88
CA ASN A 2 -31.04 -1.51 -9.28
C ASN A 2 -30.17 -0.25 -9.43
N ILE A 3 -29.06 -0.36 -10.17
CA ILE A 3 -28.16 0.76 -10.51
C ILE A 3 -28.93 1.87 -11.25
N ALA A 4 -29.98 1.51 -11.99
CA ALA A 4 -30.87 2.46 -12.66
C ALA A 4 -31.63 3.36 -11.66
N ASP A 5 -31.95 2.89 -10.46
CA ASP A 5 -32.68 3.67 -9.47
C ASP A 5 -31.78 4.64 -8.70
N THR A 6 -30.51 4.25 -8.45
CA THR A 6 -29.51 5.15 -7.87
C THR A 6 -29.11 6.25 -8.85
N LEU A 7 -28.94 5.94 -10.14
CA LEU A 7 -28.66 6.93 -11.18
C LEU A 7 -29.82 7.92 -11.36
N ARG A 8 -31.06 7.43 -11.37
CA ARG A 8 -32.27 8.27 -11.47
C ARG A 8 -32.46 9.17 -10.24
N GLY A 9 -32.04 8.70 -9.05
CA GLY A 9 -31.96 9.49 -7.83
C GLY A 9 -30.95 10.65 -7.93
N LEU A 10 -29.76 10.37 -8.48
CA LEU A 10 -28.71 11.38 -8.72
C LEU A 10 -29.16 12.45 -9.72
N LEU A 11 -29.81 12.07 -10.82
CA LEU A 11 -30.36 12.99 -11.82
C LEU A 11 -31.46 13.91 -11.26
N ARG A 12 -32.26 13.44 -10.30
CA ARG A 12 -33.35 14.23 -9.68
C ARG A 12 -32.84 15.33 -8.74
N ARG A 13 -31.62 15.20 -8.22
CA ARG A 13 -30.98 16.16 -7.31
C ARG A 13 -29.59 16.54 -7.78
N TRP A 14 -29.49 16.87 -9.08
CA TRP A 14 -28.25 17.30 -9.71
C TRP A 14 -27.60 18.49 -8.97
N TYR A 15 -28.38 19.35 -8.31
CA TYR A 15 -27.91 20.47 -7.51
C TYR A 15 -27.12 20.10 -6.24
N ILE A 16 -27.14 18.84 -5.79
CA ILE A 16 -26.28 18.34 -4.68
C ILE A 16 -25.17 17.46 -5.25
N ALA A 17 -25.51 16.57 -6.17
CA ALA A 17 -24.57 15.63 -6.75
C ALA A 17 -23.46 16.33 -7.56
N ALA A 18 -23.81 17.32 -8.38
CA ALA A 18 -22.83 18.05 -9.20
C ALA A 18 -21.82 18.85 -8.36
N PRO A 19 -22.22 19.70 -7.39
CA PRO A 19 -21.23 20.42 -6.57
C PRO A 19 -20.40 19.48 -5.68
N GLY A 20 -20.96 18.39 -5.16
CA GLY A 20 -20.18 17.45 -4.37
C GLY A 20 -19.19 16.64 -5.21
N LEU A 21 -19.52 16.30 -6.47
CA LEU A 21 -18.56 15.71 -7.39
C LEU A 21 -17.44 16.70 -7.77
N LEU A 22 -17.79 17.98 -7.98
CA LEU A 22 -16.79 19.05 -8.14
C LEU A 22 -15.88 19.16 -6.92
N LEU A 23 -16.43 19.05 -5.71
CA LEU A 23 -15.66 19.06 -4.47
C LEU A 23 -14.72 17.85 -4.37
N ALA A 24 -15.16 16.67 -4.84
CA ALA A 24 -14.30 15.48 -4.91
C ALA A 24 -13.13 15.66 -5.89
N VAL A 25 -13.37 16.24 -7.06
CA VAL A 25 -12.30 16.58 -8.01
C VAL A 25 -11.36 17.62 -7.42
N ALA A 26 -11.89 18.65 -6.76
CA ALA A 26 -11.09 19.68 -6.11
C ALA A 26 -10.23 19.10 -4.97
N ALA A 27 -10.78 18.19 -4.16
CA ALA A 27 -10.05 17.52 -3.08
C ALA A 27 -8.91 16.65 -3.63
N ALA A 28 -9.17 15.84 -4.67
CA ALA A 28 -8.14 15.05 -5.33
C ALA A 28 -7.05 15.95 -5.95
N GLY A 29 -7.44 17.05 -6.60
CA GLY A 29 -6.53 18.04 -7.16
C GLY A 29 -5.68 18.74 -6.11
N ALA A 30 -6.28 19.09 -4.95
CA ALA A 30 -5.56 19.72 -3.83
C ALA A 30 -4.48 18.78 -3.28
N VAL A 31 -4.81 17.50 -3.05
CA VAL A 31 -3.83 16.49 -2.63
C VAL A 31 -2.74 16.32 -3.68
N TRP A 32 -3.12 16.24 -4.97
CA TRP A 32 -2.15 16.13 -6.06
C TRP A 32 -1.16 17.30 -6.07
N LEU A 33 -1.62 18.53 -5.81
CA LEU A 33 -0.78 19.72 -5.82
C LEU A 33 0.07 19.88 -4.56
N HIS A 34 -0.34 19.32 -3.42
CA HIS A 34 0.38 19.47 -2.14
C HIS A 34 1.31 18.30 -1.82
N VAL A 35 1.06 17.10 -2.35
CA VAL A 35 1.96 15.96 -2.18
C VAL A 35 3.04 16.01 -3.27
N PRO A 36 4.33 16.21 -2.92
CA PRO A 36 5.39 16.26 -3.91
C PRO A 36 5.57 14.90 -4.61
N PRO A 37 6.06 14.88 -5.85
CA PRO A 37 6.54 13.65 -6.48
C PRO A 37 7.77 13.11 -5.76
N THR A 38 7.88 11.79 -5.65
CA THR A 38 9.06 11.12 -5.10
C THR A 38 9.97 10.66 -6.24
N TYR A 39 11.24 11.02 -6.18
CA TYR A 39 12.29 10.59 -7.11
C TYR A 39 13.23 9.64 -6.37
N GLU A 40 13.38 8.43 -6.90
CA GLU A 40 14.24 7.40 -6.33
C GLU A 40 15.53 7.30 -7.13
N ARG A 41 16.67 7.17 -6.46
CA ARG A 41 17.97 6.89 -7.08
C ARG A 41 18.72 5.86 -6.24
N SER A 42 19.44 4.96 -6.89
CA SER A 42 20.22 3.94 -6.20
C SER A 42 21.68 3.90 -6.62
N ALA A 43 22.52 3.40 -5.72
CA ALA A 43 23.92 3.12 -5.99
C ALA A 43 24.34 1.83 -5.28
N THR A 44 25.17 1.04 -5.95
CA THR A 44 25.81 -0.15 -5.40
C THR A 44 27.30 0.10 -5.21
N GLN A 45 27.76 -0.11 -3.99
CA GLN A 45 29.16 -0.05 -3.60
C GLN A 45 29.69 -1.45 -3.22
N LEU A 46 30.91 -1.78 -3.61
CA LEU A 46 31.58 -3.03 -3.29
C LEU A 46 32.68 -2.80 -2.24
N LEU A 47 32.76 -3.69 -1.25
CA LEU A 47 33.89 -3.73 -0.35
C LEU A 47 35.05 -4.49 -0.99
N LEU A 48 36.24 -3.89 -0.91
CA LEU A 48 37.50 -4.44 -1.38
C LEU A 48 38.45 -4.65 -0.20
N PRO A 49 39.19 -5.76 -0.16
CA PRO A 49 40.16 -6.01 0.89
C PRO A 49 41.31 -5.01 0.83
N GLY A 50 41.95 -4.78 1.98
CA GLY A 50 43.19 -4.04 2.07
C GLY A 50 44.35 -4.81 1.44
N GLU A 51 45.38 -4.09 1.00
CA GLU A 51 46.56 -4.64 0.30
C GLU A 51 47.29 -5.69 1.14
N ALA A 52 47.39 -5.49 2.46
CA ALA A 52 48.01 -6.44 3.38
C ALA A 52 47.23 -7.75 3.56
N SER A 53 45.95 -7.78 3.15
CA SER A 53 45.13 -9.01 3.18
C SER A 53 45.23 -9.81 1.89
N LEU A 54 45.89 -9.27 0.87
CA LEU A 54 46.11 -9.94 -0.40
C LEU A 54 47.42 -10.75 -0.34
N PRO A 55 47.50 -11.88 -1.07
CA PRO A 55 48.77 -12.57 -1.24
C PRO A 55 49.79 -11.60 -1.81
N GLN A 56 50.96 -11.55 -1.18
CA GLN A 56 52.06 -10.76 -1.74
C GLN A 56 52.51 -11.42 -3.04
N PRO A 57 52.87 -10.62 -4.05
CA PRO A 57 53.44 -11.16 -5.28
C PRO A 57 54.66 -12.03 -4.95
N GLU A 58 54.63 -13.29 -5.34
CA GLU A 58 55.78 -14.19 -5.23
C GLU A 58 56.84 -13.75 -6.27
N PRO A 59 58.11 -13.64 -5.90
CA PRO A 59 59.17 -13.37 -6.87
C PRO A 59 59.21 -14.50 -7.89
N VAL A 60 58.92 -14.19 -9.16
CA VAL A 60 59.02 -15.17 -10.24
C VAL A 60 60.51 -15.39 -10.53
N ALA A 61 60.97 -16.64 -10.39
CA ALA A 61 62.36 -16.98 -10.65
C ALA A 61 62.76 -16.66 -12.10
N GLY A 62 63.63 -15.67 -12.28
CA GLY A 62 64.08 -15.20 -13.59
C GLY A 62 63.46 -13.88 -14.08
N GLN A 63 62.64 -13.22 -13.24
CA GLN A 63 62.19 -11.84 -13.48
C GLN A 63 63.29 -10.87 -13.02
N ASP A 64 63.59 -9.85 -13.83
CA ASP A 64 64.58 -8.81 -13.46
C ASP A 64 64.04 -7.97 -12.30
N ASP A 65 64.91 -7.52 -11.38
CA ASP A 65 64.54 -6.74 -10.18
C ASP A 65 63.83 -5.40 -10.51
N ASP A 66 63.83 -4.98 -11.78
CA ASP A 66 63.21 -3.76 -12.30
C ASP A 66 61.79 -3.96 -12.88
N GLU A 67 61.28 -5.20 -12.96
CA GLU A 67 59.93 -5.48 -13.48
C GLU A 67 58.86 -5.47 -12.38
N GLU A 68 57.85 -4.60 -12.53
CA GLU A 68 56.70 -4.52 -11.62
C GLU A 68 56.01 -5.87 -11.47
N VAL A 69 56.08 -6.47 -10.28
CA VAL A 69 55.39 -7.74 -10.03
C VAL A 69 53.87 -7.46 -9.95
N PRO A 70 53.03 -8.15 -10.76
CA PRO A 70 51.60 -7.90 -10.77
C PRO A 70 50.98 -8.18 -9.39
N GLY A 71 50.35 -7.15 -8.81
CA GLY A 71 49.61 -7.30 -7.55
C GLY A 71 48.47 -8.31 -7.66
N ALA A 72 48.12 -8.95 -6.54
CA ALA A 72 47.04 -9.92 -6.49
C ALA A 72 45.67 -9.27 -6.82
N ASN A 73 44.82 -9.99 -7.56
CA ASN A 73 43.50 -9.50 -7.94
C ASN A 73 42.54 -9.46 -6.73
N PRO A 74 42.11 -8.28 -6.25
CA PRO A 74 41.28 -8.15 -5.04
C PRO A 74 39.89 -8.78 -5.19
N PHE A 75 39.36 -8.90 -6.42
CA PHE A 75 38.06 -9.51 -6.67
C PHE A 75 38.04 -11.02 -6.38
N LEU A 76 39.20 -11.67 -6.27
CA LEU A 76 39.31 -13.08 -5.88
C LEU A 76 39.21 -13.28 -4.35
N PHE A 77 39.29 -12.20 -3.56
CA PHE A 77 39.40 -12.23 -2.10
C PHE A 77 38.22 -11.53 -1.40
N LEU A 78 37.02 -11.65 -1.96
CA LEU A 78 35.80 -11.02 -1.41
C LEU A 78 35.07 -11.85 -0.35
N GLY A 79 35.36 -13.16 -0.26
CA GLY A 79 34.58 -14.11 0.52
C GLY A 79 34.50 -13.83 2.03
N GLY A 80 35.49 -13.14 2.60
CA GLY A 80 35.53 -12.79 4.03
C GLY A 80 34.87 -11.45 4.39
N LEU A 81 34.43 -10.67 3.41
CA LEU A 81 33.97 -9.29 3.62
C LEU A 81 32.45 -9.17 3.80
N THR A 82 31.71 -10.28 3.72
CA THR A 82 30.25 -10.25 3.84
C THR A 82 29.79 -9.78 5.22
N THR A 83 30.41 -10.28 6.29
CA THR A 83 30.12 -9.82 7.66
C THR A 83 30.53 -8.37 7.87
N ALA A 84 31.66 -7.94 7.28
CA ALA A 84 32.09 -6.54 7.33
C ALA A 84 31.08 -5.63 6.62
N ALA A 85 30.54 -6.06 5.48
CA ALA A 85 29.48 -5.34 4.78
C ALA A 85 28.21 -5.23 5.63
N ASP A 86 27.82 -6.28 6.35
CA ASP A 86 26.62 -6.26 7.20
C ASP A 86 26.78 -5.28 8.38
N VAL A 87 27.97 -5.23 8.99
CA VAL A 87 28.29 -4.23 10.03
C VAL A 87 28.24 -2.82 9.44
N LEU A 88 28.83 -2.61 8.25
CA LEU A 88 28.82 -1.31 7.60
C LEU A 88 27.39 -0.87 7.22
N VAL A 89 26.55 -1.76 6.70
CA VAL A 89 25.13 -1.49 6.44
C VAL A 89 24.43 -1.04 7.71
N SER A 90 24.65 -1.73 8.83
CA SER A 90 24.07 -1.36 10.12
C SER A 90 24.56 0.00 10.62
N ALA A 91 25.84 0.32 10.41
CA ALA A 91 26.42 1.58 10.86
C ALA A 91 25.95 2.77 10.00
N VAL A 92 26.01 2.64 8.67
CA VAL A 92 25.60 3.69 7.73
C VAL A 92 24.08 3.87 7.75
N GLY A 93 23.32 2.79 7.89
CA GLY A 93 21.86 2.83 8.01
C GLY A 93 21.34 3.25 9.39
N SER A 94 22.22 3.56 10.34
CA SER A 94 21.82 4.05 11.65
C SER A 94 21.11 5.41 11.53
N PRO A 95 20.14 5.73 12.41
CA PRO A 95 19.45 7.02 12.39
C PRO A 95 20.41 8.21 12.46
N ASP A 96 21.49 8.08 13.23
CA ASP A 96 22.51 9.13 13.39
C ASP A 96 23.30 9.35 12.09
N SER A 97 23.59 8.30 11.33
CA SER A 97 24.31 8.44 10.05
C SER A 97 23.41 8.90 8.91
N VAL A 98 22.15 8.44 8.90
CA VAL A 98 21.16 8.82 7.88
C VAL A 98 20.71 10.27 8.06
N SER A 99 20.48 10.72 9.30
CA SER A 99 19.99 12.08 9.59
C SER A 99 20.91 13.17 9.05
N VAL A 100 22.23 12.97 9.13
CA VAL A 100 23.23 13.90 8.56
C VAL A 100 22.96 14.18 7.07
N ALA A 101 22.52 13.17 6.31
CA ALA A 101 22.22 13.32 4.89
C ALA A 101 20.78 13.81 4.65
N THR A 102 19.79 13.30 5.38
CA THR A 102 18.39 13.68 5.19
C THR A 102 18.07 15.09 5.68
N ASP A 103 18.80 15.60 6.67
CA ASP A 103 18.63 16.97 7.19
C ASP A 103 19.00 18.03 6.15
N LEU A 104 19.84 17.68 5.16
CA LEU A 104 20.18 18.55 4.04
C LEU A 104 19.06 18.65 3.00
N PHE A 105 18.12 17.70 2.99
CA PHE A 105 17.08 17.58 1.97
C PHE A 105 15.73 17.21 2.61
N GLU A 106 14.91 18.22 2.90
CA GLU A 106 13.59 18.01 3.49
C GLU A 106 12.71 17.05 2.66
N GLY A 107 12.01 16.14 3.34
CA GLY A 107 11.15 15.13 2.70
C GLY A 107 11.93 14.07 1.92
N SER A 108 13.20 13.84 2.27
CA SER A 108 14.00 12.75 1.73
C SER A 108 14.03 11.54 2.66
N GLU A 109 14.24 10.38 2.08
CA GLU A 109 14.43 9.13 2.80
C GLU A 109 15.65 8.39 2.26
N VAL A 110 16.32 7.64 3.12
CA VAL A 110 17.48 6.83 2.75
C VAL A 110 17.27 5.43 3.28
N THR A 111 17.58 4.45 2.46
CA THR A 111 17.61 3.04 2.82
C THR A 111 18.96 2.47 2.43
N VAL A 112 19.63 1.84 3.38
CA VAL A 112 20.90 1.15 3.16
C VAL A 112 20.70 -0.33 3.45
N ALA A 113 21.10 -1.18 2.52
CA ALA A 113 20.96 -2.62 2.63
C ALA A 113 22.13 -3.34 1.93
N ARG A 114 22.22 -4.66 2.12
CA ARG A 114 23.02 -5.50 1.21
C ARG A 114 22.33 -5.55 -0.14
N ASP A 115 23.10 -5.55 -1.23
CA ASP A 115 22.53 -5.73 -2.57
C ASP A 115 22.00 -7.17 -2.72
N PRO A 116 20.67 -7.39 -2.78
CA PRO A 116 20.09 -8.72 -2.81
C PRO A 116 20.29 -9.41 -4.16
N ARG A 117 20.75 -8.68 -5.19
CA ARG A 117 21.00 -9.22 -6.54
C ARG A 117 22.33 -9.97 -6.62
N THR A 118 23.15 -9.89 -5.58
CA THR A 118 24.50 -10.45 -5.56
C THR A 118 24.77 -11.20 -4.26
N SER A 119 25.69 -12.17 -4.29
CA SER A 119 26.18 -12.85 -3.08
C SER A 119 27.45 -12.20 -2.52
N GLY A 120 27.99 -11.17 -3.19
CA GLY A 120 29.23 -10.50 -2.81
C GLY A 120 29.01 -9.42 -1.74
N PRO A 121 30.08 -8.88 -1.14
CA PRO A 121 30.04 -7.87 -0.08
C PRO A 121 29.69 -6.48 -0.63
N MET A 122 28.51 -6.39 -1.24
CA MET A 122 27.99 -5.20 -1.90
C MET A 122 26.89 -4.56 -1.05
N LEU A 123 26.96 -3.24 -0.93
CA LEU A 123 25.95 -2.39 -0.31
C LEU A 123 25.12 -1.75 -1.41
N LEU A 124 23.81 -1.73 -1.23
CA LEU A 124 22.86 -0.98 -2.01
C LEU A 124 22.37 0.19 -1.16
N VAL A 125 22.64 1.40 -1.63
CA VAL A 125 22.11 2.63 -1.08
C VAL A 125 20.99 3.09 -2.00
N THR A 126 19.79 3.25 -1.45
CA THR A 126 18.63 3.79 -2.15
C THR A 126 18.20 5.06 -1.47
N VAL A 127 18.06 6.14 -2.23
CA VAL A 127 17.62 7.44 -1.73
C VAL A 127 16.34 7.87 -2.44
N SER A 128 15.46 8.53 -1.71
CA SER A 128 14.25 9.14 -2.26
C SER A 128 14.21 10.62 -1.91
N ALA A 129 13.80 11.48 -2.85
CA ALA A 129 13.71 12.91 -2.61
C ALA A 129 12.61 13.59 -3.46
N PRO A 130 12.16 14.82 -3.10
CA PRO A 130 11.12 15.54 -3.85
C PRO A 130 11.51 16.03 -5.26
N SER A 131 12.80 15.92 -5.63
CA SER A 131 13.30 16.29 -6.96
C SER A 131 14.49 15.42 -7.38
N ASP A 132 14.65 15.18 -8.69
CA ASP A 132 15.79 14.41 -9.23
C ASP A 132 17.14 15.04 -8.83
N ARG A 133 17.26 16.37 -8.87
CA ARG A 133 18.50 17.06 -8.44
C ARG A 133 18.79 16.88 -6.95
N ALA A 134 17.78 16.75 -6.10
CA ALA A 134 17.97 16.46 -4.68
C ALA A 134 18.36 15.00 -4.47
N ALA A 135 17.71 14.06 -5.16
CA ALA A 135 18.06 12.63 -5.13
C ALA A 135 19.51 12.39 -5.61
N ALA A 136 19.94 13.07 -6.67
CA ALA A 136 21.31 13.02 -7.17
C ALA A 136 22.32 13.50 -6.12
N ARG A 137 22.10 14.65 -5.48
CA ARG A 137 23.01 15.13 -4.44
C ARG A 137 22.98 14.26 -3.18
N LEU A 138 21.81 13.75 -2.82
CA LEU A 138 21.64 12.91 -1.64
C LEU A 138 22.37 11.57 -1.81
N ILE A 139 22.32 10.95 -3.00
CA ILE A 139 23.09 9.72 -3.23
C ILE A 139 24.59 9.98 -3.13
N ASP A 140 25.10 11.08 -3.68
CA ASP A 140 26.52 11.45 -3.60
C ASP A 140 26.95 11.63 -2.13
N VAL A 141 26.16 12.36 -1.34
CA VAL A 141 26.41 12.54 0.11
C VAL A 141 26.43 11.20 0.85
N MET A 142 25.55 10.26 0.49
CA MET A 142 25.51 8.94 1.13
C MET A 142 26.68 8.04 0.71
N LEU A 143 27.21 8.18 -0.50
CA LEU A 143 28.41 7.47 -0.94
C LEU A 143 29.62 7.94 -0.13
N ASP A 144 29.80 9.26 0.00
CA ASP A 144 30.85 9.86 0.83
C ASP A 144 30.69 9.48 2.31
N ARG A 145 29.45 9.48 2.81
CA ARG A 145 29.18 9.08 4.20
C ARG A 145 29.52 7.62 4.45
N THR A 146 29.27 6.74 3.49
CA THR A 146 29.65 5.32 3.60
C THR A 146 31.16 5.16 3.75
N GLU A 147 31.96 5.92 2.99
CA GLU A 147 33.42 5.92 3.10
C GLU A 147 33.88 6.44 4.46
N GLN A 148 33.32 7.56 4.92
CA GLN A 148 33.65 8.15 6.23
C GLN A 148 33.31 7.21 7.40
N VAL A 149 32.11 6.62 7.40
CA VAL A 149 31.71 5.67 8.45
C VAL A 149 32.63 4.45 8.46
N LEU A 150 33.02 3.94 7.28
CA LEU A 150 33.97 2.84 7.20
C LEU A 150 35.34 3.25 7.77
N GLU A 151 35.82 4.45 7.46
CA GLU A 151 37.08 4.96 8.00
C GLU A 151 37.02 5.17 9.53
N GLU A 152 35.93 5.73 10.05
CA GLU A 152 35.67 5.92 11.47
C GLU A 152 35.74 4.58 12.21
N LEU A 153 35.00 3.56 11.75
CA LEU A 153 34.99 2.21 12.33
C LEU A 153 36.39 1.57 12.33
N GLN A 154 37.12 1.69 11.22
CA GLN A 154 38.45 1.10 11.11
C GLN A 154 39.50 1.83 11.95
N THR A 155 39.36 3.15 12.09
CA THR A 155 40.22 3.98 12.92
C THR A 155 40.00 3.70 14.40
N GLU A 156 38.75 3.56 14.83
CA GLU A 156 38.40 3.16 16.20
C GLU A 156 39.00 1.80 16.56
N GLN A 157 38.99 0.85 15.62
CA GLN A 157 39.60 -0.46 15.77
C GLN A 157 41.12 -0.48 15.54
N LYS A 158 41.73 0.68 15.27
CA LYS A 158 43.18 0.84 15.03
C LYS A 158 43.71 -0.07 13.92
N VAL A 159 42.92 -0.26 12.87
CA VAL A 159 43.31 -1.06 11.71
C VAL A 159 44.45 -0.35 10.97
N PRO A 160 45.61 -1.00 10.74
CA PRO A 160 46.71 -0.44 9.96
C PRO A 160 46.24 -0.08 8.55
N GLU A 161 46.73 1.03 7.97
CA GLU A 161 46.27 1.52 6.66
C GLU A 161 46.33 0.46 5.56
N ALA A 162 47.43 -0.28 5.46
CA ALA A 162 47.59 -1.35 4.47
C ALA A 162 46.55 -2.49 4.64
N ALA A 163 45.98 -2.67 5.83
CA ALA A 163 44.98 -3.69 6.13
C ALA A 163 43.53 -3.17 6.03
N ARG A 164 43.33 -1.88 5.73
CA ARG A 164 41.99 -1.28 5.68
C ARG A 164 41.20 -1.77 4.48
N VAL A 165 39.96 -2.16 4.73
CA VAL A 165 38.93 -2.38 3.72
C VAL A 165 38.59 -1.04 3.08
N ARG A 166 38.32 -1.06 1.77
CA ARG A 166 37.89 0.09 0.99
C ARG A 166 36.50 -0.15 0.42
N VAL A 167 35.77 0.93 0.20
CA VAL A 167 34.52 0.91 -0.55
C VAL A 167 34.78 1.44 -1.96
N SER A 168 34.18 0.83 -2.97
CA SER A 168 34.28 1.30 -4.35
C SER A 168 32.90 1.28 -5.02
N PRO A 169 32.44 2.40 -5.59
CA PRO A 169 31.18 2.42 -6.33
C PRO A 169 31.29 1.58 -7.62
N ILE A 170 30.38 0.62 -7.79
CA ILE A 170 30.33 -0.25 -8.98
C ILE A 170 29.24 0.20 -9.93
N ALA A 171 28.09 0.62 -9.39
CA ALA A 171 26.97 1.11 -10.17
C ALA A 171 26.36 2.31 -9.45
N VAL A 172 26.16 3.40 -10.18
CA VAL A 172 25.45 4.58 -9.69
C VAL A 172 24.44 4.96 -10.76
N ASP A 173 23.17 5.02 -10.40
CA ASP A 173 22.11 5.39 -11.33
C ASP A 173 22.33 6.84 -11.82
N SER A 174 22.39 7.03 -13.14
CA SER A 174 22.58 8.35 -13.75
C SER A 174 21.33 9.22 -13.71
N GLU A 175 20.14 8.60 -13.65
CA GLU A 175 18.83 9.25 -13.67
C GLU A 175 17.93 8.70 -12.57
N SER A 176 17.10 9.56 -11.96
CA SER A 176 16.13 9.10 -10.96
C SER A 176 14.87 8.52 -11.59
N VAL A 177 14.34 7.49 -10.94
CA VAL A 177 13.04 6.89 -11.28
C VAL A 177 11.93 7.63 -10.53
N LEU A 178 10.94 8.12 -11.26
CA LEU A 178 9.77 8.77 -10.67
C LEU A 178 8.86 7.72 -9.99
N ARG A 179 8.72 7.81 -8.67
CA ARG A 179 7.81 7.02 -7.84
C ARG A 179 6.57 7.85 -7.49
N GLY A 180 5.56 7.77 -8.33
CA GLY A 180 4.29 8.51 -8.15
C GLY A 180 3.16 7.74 -7.47
N ARG A 181 3.37 6.46 -7.12
CA ARG A 181 2.28 5.56 -6.70
C ARG A 181 1.56 6.09 -5.46
N ASP A 182 2.29 6.49 -4.43
CA ASP A 182 1.67 6.91 -3.17
C ASP A 182 0.91 8.23 -3.33
N ARG A 183 1.46 9.17 -4.10
CA ARG A 183 0.78 10.41 -4.50
C ARG A 183 -0.52 10.11 -5.27
N THR A 184 -0.50 9.18 -6.22
CA THR A 184 -1.70 8.79 -6.97
C THR A 184 -2.74 8.12 -6.08
N LEU A 185 -2.32 7.25 -5.15
CA LEU A 185 -3.22 6.56 -4.22
C LEU A 185 -3.86 7.54 -3.24
N LEU A 186 -3.08 8.47 -2.68
CA LEU A 186 -3.59 9.49 -1.77
C LEU A 186 -4.59 10.43 -2.45
N ALA A 187 -4.28 10.90 -3.67
CA ALA A 187 -5.19 11.76 -4.43
C ALA A 187 -6.49 11.01 -4.80
N ALA A 188 -6.38 9.76 -5.23
CA ALA A 188 -7.53 8.92 -5.54
C ALA A 188 -8.37 8.63 -4.30
N ALA A 189 -7.75 8.32 -3.16
CA ALA A 189 -8.43 8.06 -1.90
C ALA A 189 -9.18 9.30 -1.40
N ALA A 190 -8.57 10.48 -1.46
CA ALA A 190 -9.22 11.74 -1.08
C ALA A 190 -10.43 12.07 -1.96
N GLY A 191 -10.29 11.88 -3.29
CA GLY A 191 -11.41 12.04 -4.23
C GLY A 191 -12.53 11.04 -3.97
N ALA A 192 -12.19 9.76 -3.80
CA ALA A 192 -13.15 8.68 -3.55
C ALA A 192 -13.89 8.88 -2.23
N ALA A 193 -13.19 9.21 -1.14
CA ALA A 193 -13.78 9.49 0.16
C ALA A 193 -14.78 10.66 0.08
N THR A 194 -14.40 11.72 -0.63
CA THR A 194 -15.25 12.90 -0.84
C THR A 194 -16.49 12.59 -1.69
N ALA A 195 -16.33 11.78 -2.75
CA ALA A 195 -17.43 11.34 -3.60
C ALA A 195 -18.41 10.43 -2.84
N LEU A 196 -17.90 9.50 -2.03
CA LEU A 196 -18.72 8.64 -1.18
C LEU A 196 -19.50 9.44 -0.13
N LEU A 197 -18.84 10.43 0.50
CA LEU A 197 -19.50 11.36 1.43
C LEU A 197 -20.62 12.14 0.72
N THR A 198 -20.35 12.64 -0.48
CA THR A 198 -21.35 13.33 -1.30
C THR A 198 -22.56 12.43 -1.61
N LEU A 199 -22.32 11.17 -1.98
CA LEU A 199 -23.38 10.22 -2.26
C LEU A 199 -24.20 9.92 -1.00
N PHE A 200 -23.54 9.76 0.14
CA PHE A 200 -24.19 9.55 1.43
C PHE A 200 -25.08 10.74 1.81
N VAL A 201 -24.58 11.97 1.70
CA VAL A 201 -25.37 13.19 1.95
C VAL A 201 -26.56 13.27 1.00
N THR A 202 -26.35 13.00 -0.28
CA THR A 202 -27.43 13.01 -1.29
C THR A 202 -28.52 11.99 -0.96
N ALA A 203 -28.14 10.77 -0.57
CA ALA A 203 -29.06 9.71 -0.18
C ALA A 203 -29.81 10.03 1.12
N ALA A 204 -29.11 10.59 2.12
CA ALA A 204 -29.71 11.02 3.39
C ALA A 204 -30.77 12.10 3.17
N VAL A 205 -30.47 13.12 2.35
CA VAL A 205 -31.42 14.18 1.99
C VAL A 205 -32.62 13.63 1.22
N ASP A 206 -32.40 12.68 0.30
CA ASP A 206 -33.52 12.09 -0.44
C ASP A 206 -34.38 11.16 0.44
N GLY A 207 -33.77 10.44 1.38
CA GLY A 207 -34.46 9.64 2.39
C GLY A 207 -35.32 10.48 3.35
N LEU A 208 -34.79 11.61 3.81
CA LEU A 208 -35.51 12.55 4.68
C LEU A 208 -36.71 13.19 3.95
N ALA A 209 -36.54 13.55 2.68
CA ALA A 209 -37.59 14.15 1.86
C ALA A 209 -38.69 13.16 1.44
N ARG A 210 -38.39 11.85 1.42
CA ARG A 210 -39.34 10.78 1.12
C ARG A 210 -40.00 10.18 2.36
N ARG A 211 -39.81 10.76 3.56
CA ARG A 211 -40.49 10.30 4.78
C ARG A 211 -41.99 10.24 4.48
N PRO A 212 -42.61 9.05 4.44
CA PRO A 212 -44.04 8.97 4.15
C PRO A 212 -44.73 9.76 5.26
N ARG A 213 -45.54 10.74 4.87
CA ARG A 213 -46.49 11.37 5.79
C ARG A 213 -47.39 10.25 6.30
N ARG A 214 -47.00 9.62 7.42
CA ARG A 214 -47.90 8.85 8.26
C ARG A 214 -48.82 9.86 8.91
N GLY A 215 -49.85 10.26 8.16
CA GLY A 215 -50.84 11.23 8.60
C GLY A 215 -52.00 11.23 7.63
N GLY A 216 -53.08 10.55 8.02
CA GLY A 216 -54.40 10.84 7.50
C GLY A 216 -55.12 9.71 6.76
N ARG A 217 -55.35 8.56 7.42
CA ARG A 217 -56.55 7.75 7.09
C ARG A 217 -57.21 7.27 8.38
N ARG A 218 -57.74 8.24 9.12
CA ARG A 218 -58.73 8.06 10.18
C ARG A 218 -59.88 9.00 9.82
N GLY A 219 -61.05 8.45 9.48
CA GLY A 219 -62.27 9.20 9.21
C GLY A 219 -62.92 8.91 7.85
N GLN A 220 -63.55 7.74 7.71
CA GLN A 220 -64.73 7.57 6.86
C GLN A 220 -65.57 6.46 7.49
N THR A 221 -66.41 6.87 8.44
CA THR A 221 -67.56 6.10 8.92
C THR A 221 -68.81 6.91 8.62
N ALA A 222 -69.75 6.24 7.95
CA ALA A 222 -71.21 6.42 7.98
C ALA A 222 -71.82 7.68 7.32
N ASP A 223 -72.32 7.52 6.10
CA ASP A 223 -73.74 7.51 5.67
C ASP A 223 -73.75 7.48 4.12
N GLU A 224 -74.58 6.81 3.33
CA GLU A 224 -75.90 6.20 3.47
C GLU A 224 -76.14 5.44 2.14
N LEU A 225 -76.59 4.18 2.17
CA LEU A 225 -77.68 3.64 1.31
C LEU A 225 -77.74 2.10 1.44
N VAL A 226 -78.77 1.70 2.17
CA VAL A 226 -79.32 0.35 2.29
C VAL A 226 -79.76 -0.13 0.91
N VAL A 227 -79.19 -1.24 0.44
CA VAL A 227 -79.86 -2.19 -0.45
C VAL A 227 -79.56 -3.59 0.06
N VAL A 228 -80.60 -4.24 0.58
CA VAL A 228 -80.62 -5.65 0.99
C VAL A 228 -80.78 -6.52 -0.26
N PRO A 229 -79.91 -7.52 -0.50
CA PRO A 229 -80.30 -8.68 -1.29
C PRO A 229 -80.49 -9.89 -0.38
N ALA A 230 -81.60 -10.58 -0.64
CA ALA A 230 -82.12 -11.72 0.10
C ALA A 230 -81.15 -12.89 0.19
N ALA A 231 -80.95 -13.39 1.41
CA ALA A 231 -80.37 -14.70 1.69
C ALA A 231 -81.47 -15.76 1.61
N GLY A 232 -81.54 -16.44 0.48
CA GLY A 232 -82.29 -17.68 0.28
C GLY A 232 -81.49 -18.52 -0.71
N ASP A 233 -81.07 -19.72 -0.28
CA ASP A 233 -80.71 -20.91 -1.10
C ASP A 233 -79.45 -21.67 -0.66
N ASP A 234 -78.64 -21.16 0.29
CA ASP A 234 -77.37 -21.83 0.63
C ASP A 234 -77.36 -22.58 1.97
N VAL A 235 -78.42 -22.49 2.78
CA VAL A 235 -78.52 -23.22 4.07
C VAL A 235 -79.14 -24.62 3.91
N GLU A 236 -80.00 -24.83 2.91
CA GLU A 236 -80.62 -26.14 2.64
C GLU A 236 -79.63 -27.19 2.09
N ARG A 237 -78.60 -26.75 1.35
CA ARG A 237 -77.58 -27.66 0.79
C ARG A 237 -76.54 -28.13 1.80
N ALA A 238 -76.40 -27.45 2.94
CA ALA A 238 -75.45 -27.82 3.98
C ALA A 238 -76.02 -28.85 4.97
N ILE A 239 -77.33 -28.84 5.22
CA ILE A 239 -77.99 -29.76 6.17
C ILE A 239 -78.30 -31.11 5.51
N GLY A 240 -78.58 -31.15 4.20
CA GLY A 240 -78.89 -32.39 3.48
C GLY A 240 -77.71 -33.36 3.29
N ARG A 241 -76.46 -32.92 3.46
CA ARG A 241 -75.27 -33.74 3.17
C ARG A 241 -74.59 -34.37 4.40
N MET A 242 -75.05 -34.05 5.62
CA MET A 242 -74.50 -34.64 6.85
C MET A 242 -75.37 -35.75 7.46
N LEU A 243 -76.58 -35.98 6.94
CA LEU A 243 -77.48 -37.05 7.40
C LEU A 243 -77.28 -38.39 6.67
N GLU A 244 -76.37 -38.48 5.70
CA GLU A 244 -76.21 -39.68 4.85
C GLU A 244 -74.96 -40.51 5.15
N GLU A 245 -74.13 -40.14 6.13
CA GLU A 245 -72.89 -40.88 6.41
C GLU A 245 -72.69 -41.12 7.91
N ALA A 246 -73.62 -41.88 8.49
CA ALA A 246 -73.52 -42.47 9.82
C ALA A 246 -73.59 -44.00 9.73
N GLU A 247 -72.40 -44.62 9.64
CA GLU A 247 -71.92 -45.95 10.08
C GLU A 247 -72.76 -47.24 9.85
N PRO A 248 -72.06 -48.41 9.76
CA PRO A 248 -71.98 -49.21 10.98
C PRO A 248 -70.59 -49.85 11.26
N VAL A 249 -70.25 -49.85 12.55
CA VAL A 249 -69.15 -50.56 13.24
C VAL A 249 -69.28 -52.09 13.12
N PRO A 250 -68.16 -52.85 13.05
CA PRO A 250 -67.98 -53.93 14.03
C PRO A 250 -66.54 -54.14 14.55
N GLN A 251 -66.45 -54.10 15.89
CA GLN A 251 -65.77 -54.97 16.87
C GLN A 251 -64.42 -55.67 16.56
N ARG A 252 -63.35 -55.12 17.14
CA ARG A 252 -62.49 -55.66 18.24
C ARG A 252 -62.07 -57.15 18.26
N THR A 253 -60.75 -57.39 18.16
CA THR A 253 -59.91 -58.25 19.03
C THR A 253 -58.44 -57.77 18.89
N ALA A 254 -57.76 -57.28 19.95
CA ALA A 254 -56.84 -58.01 20.85
C ALA A 254 -55.78 -58.85 20.07
N SER A 255 -54.46 -58.69 20.22
CA SER A 255 -53.63 -58.57 21.42
C SER A 255 -52.15 -58.26 21.07
N LEU A 256 -51.45 -57.57 21.98
CA LEU A 256 -49.98 -57.46 22.15
C LEU A 256 -49.34 -58.82 22.53
N PRO A 257 -48.00 -58.99 22.63
CA PRO A 257 -46.89 -58.03 22.50
C PRO A 257 -45.94 -58.27 21.31
#